data_AF-A0A537FJC8-F1
#
_entry.id   AF-A0A537FJC8-F1
#
_cell.length_a   1.000
_cell.length_b   1.000
_cell.length_c   1.000
_cell.angle_alpha   90.00
_cell.angle_beta   90.00
_cell.angle_gamma   90.00
#
_symmetry.space_group_name_H-M   'P 1'
#
loop_
_entity.id
_entity.type
_entity.pdbx_description
1 polymer ?
#
loop_
_entity_poly.entity_id
_entity_poly.type
_entity_poly.pdbx_seq_one_letter_code
_entity_poly.pdbx_strand_id
1 'polypeptide(L)'
;MDQYPEGFTSFLDFLCRKYTIDPKRVFIEYSSNPPPPVQGSRPGFYDGLLSYRRKDGQLEFLITVFKIAQDPLLTLGHEFAHLVEDLRLGSVDKQLGPPDDAREKKFDEQAGRDLLEFGIGNRTGE
;
A
#
# COMPACT_ATOMS: atom_id res chain seq x y z
N MET A 1 -15.16 -15.13 -7.63
CA MET A 1 -14.65 -13.76 -7.44
C MET A 1 -13.84 -13.78 -6.18
N ASP A 2 -12.56 -13.45 -6.26
CA ASP A 2 -11.74 -13.31 -5.05
C ASP A 2 -12.31 -12.13 -4.24
N GLN A 3 -12.82 -12.42 -3.05
CA GLN A 3 -13.40 -11.41 -2.17
C GLN A 3 -12.26 -10.67 -1.48
N TYR A 4 -12.31 -9.33 -1.49
CA TYR A 4 -11.39 -8.53 -0.69
C TYR A 4 -11.56 -8.84 0.80
N PRO A 5 -10.48 -8.72 1.60
CA PRO A 5 -10.59 -8.73 3.05
C PRO A 5 -11.61 -7.68 3.53
N GLU A 6 -12.20 -7.92 4.69
CA GLU A 6 -13.09 -6.94 5.31
C GLU A 6 -12.36 -5.60 5.51
N GLY A 7 -13.04 -4.49 5.21
CA GLY A 7 -12.50 -3.14 5.38
C GLY A 7 -11.49 -2.69 4.33
N PHE A 8 -11.07 -3.54 3.39
CA PHE A 8 -9.98 -3.25 2.45
C PHE A 8 -10.22 -2.00 1.57
N THR A 9 -11.38 -1.92 0.92
CA THR A 9 -11.76 -0.76 0.09
C THR A 9 -12.04 0.47 0.94
N SER A 10 -12.70 0.31 2.09
CA SER A 10 -12.99 1.41 3.01
C SER A 10 -11.73 2.00 3.62
N PHE A 11 -10.72 1.18 3.88
CA PHE A 11 -9.43 1.62 4.38
C PHE A 11 -8.65 2.39 3.31
N LEU A 12 -8.66 1.92 2.06
CA LEU A 12 -8.10 2.69 0.94
C LEU A 12 -8.77 4.07 0.81
N ASP A 13 -10.09 4.13 0.86
CA ASP A 13 -10.84 5.39 0.78
C ASP A 13 -10.48 6.33 1.94
N PHE A 14 -10.33 5.79 3.15
CA PHE A 14 -9.85 6.53 4.32
C PHE A 14 -8.45 7.13 4.07
N LEU A 15 -7.50 6.33 3.59
CA LEU A 15 -6.13 6.78 3.30
C LEU A 15 -6.11 7.87 2.22
N CYS A 16 -6.83 7.68 1.11
CA CYS A 16 -6.94 8.68 0.06
C CYS A 16 -7.46 10.02 0.58
N ARG A 17 -8.49 10.01 1.43
CA ARG A 17 -9.01 11.24 2.06
C ARG A 17 -7.99 11.87 3.01
N LYS A 18 -7.37 11.07 3.88
CA LYS A 18 -6.39 11.53 4.88
C LYS A 18 -5.21 12.23 4.22
N TYR A 19 -4.69 11.67 3.13
CA TYR A 19 -3.51 12.19 2.44
C TYR A 19 -3.82 13.08 1.24
N THR A 20 -5.09 13.43 1.02
CA THR A 20 -5.54 14.26 -0.12
C THR A 20 -5.07 13.68 -1.48
N ILE A 21 -5.11 12.36 -1.61
CA ILE A 21 -4.79 11.65 -2.85
C ILE A 21 -6.10 11.38 -3.60
N ASP A 22 -6.11 11.66 -4.91
CA ASP A 22 -7.27 11.38 -5.76
C ASP A 22 -7.52 9.86 -5.84
N PRO A 23 -8.65 9.36 -5.28
CA PRO A 23 -8.92 7.91 -5.26
C PRO A 23 -9.11 7.33 -6.67
N LYS A 24 -9.40 8.15 -7.69
CA LYS A 24 -9.51 7.67 -9.08
C LYS A 24 -8.17 7.22 -9.67
N ARG A 25 -7.06 7.58 -9.00
CA ARG A 25 -5.70 7.30 -9.45
C ARG A 25 -5.05 6.15 -8.68
N VAL A 26 -5.71 5.59 -7.66
CA VAL A 26 -5.17 4.52 -6.83
C VAL A 26 -6.07 3.31 -6.91
N PHE A 27 -5.50 2.21 -7.38
CA PHE A 27 -6.15 0.92 -7.53
C PHE A 27 -5.53 -0.07 -6.54
N ILE A 28 -6.33 -1.06 -6.14
CA ILE A 28 -5.87 -2.17 -5.30
C ILE A 28 -6.11 -3.50 -6.01
N GLU A 29 -5.23 -4.45 -5.75
CA GLU A 29 -5.38 -5.85 -6.13
C GLU A 29 -5.11 -6.72 -4.90
N TYR A 30 -5.95 -7.74 -4.67
CA TYR A 30 -5.70 -8.78 -3.67
C TYR A 30 -5.36 -10.08 -4.39
N SER A 31 -4.06 -10.31 -4.59
CA SER A 31 -3.56 -11.25 -5.59
C SER A 31 -3.25 -12.63 -5.01
N SER A 32 -3.75 -13.67 -5.69
CA SER A 32 -3.36 -15.07 -5.44
C SER A 32 -2.07 -15.45 -6.19
N ASN A 33 -1.53 -14.56 -7.02
CA ASN A 33 -0.31 -14.82 -7.77
C ASN A 33 0.89 -14.96 -6.82
N PRO A 34 1.90 -15.76 -7.18
CA PRO A 34 3.13 -15.84 -6.40
C PRO A 34 3.76 -14.45 -6.28
N PRO A 35 4.10 -13.98 -5.06
CA PRO A 35 4.79 -12.72 -4.88
C PRO A 35 6.19 -12.76 -5.52
N PRO A 36 6.72 -11.61 -5.98
CA PRO A 36 8.10 -11.54 -6.41
C PRO A 36 9.05 -11.78 -5.22
N PRO A 37 10.23 -12.39 -5.45
CA PRO A 37 11.24 -12.50 -4.42
C PRO A 37 11.77 -11.12 -4.03
N VAL A 38 12.14 -10.95 -2.76
CA VAL A 38 12.77 -9.72 -2.27
C VAL A 38 14.09 -9.50 -3.01
N GLN A 39 14.30 -8.29 -3.54
CA GLN A 39 15.52 -7.98 -4.26
C GLN A 39 16.74 -7.87 -3.33
N GLY A 40 17.92 -8.26 -3.84
CA GLY A 40 19.18 -8.25 -3.10
C GLY A 40 19.52 -9.60 -2.47
N SER A 41 20.27 -9.60 -1.37
CA SER A 41 20.72 -10.82 -0.69
C SER A 41 19.76 -11.32 0.40
N ARG A 42 18.57 -10.71 0.51
CA ARG A 42 17.62 -11.05 1.57
C ARG A 42 16.72 -12.22 1.15
N PRO A 43 16.57 -13.25 1.99
CA PRO A 43 15.58 -14.29 1.74
C PRO A 43 14.18 -13.74 2.00
N GLY A 44 13.20 -14.16 1.20
CA GLY A 44 11.78 -13.82 1.39
C GLY A 44 11.09 -13.37 0.11
N PHE A 45 9.80 -13.09 0.25
CA PHE A 45 8.95 -12.55 -0.80
C PHE A 45 8.26 -11.29 -0.30
N TYR A 46 7.86 -10.42 -1.22
CA TYR A 46 7.08 -9.23 -0.87
C TYR A 46 5.64 -9.61 -0.48
N ASP A 47 5.14 -9.06 0.63
CA ASP A 47 3.73 -9.19 1.03
C ASP A 47 2.83 -8.19 0.30
N GLY A 48 3.41 -7.05 -0.13
CA GLY A 48 2.76 -6.01 -0.90
C GLY A 48 3.68 -5.45 -1.99
N LEU A 49 3.10 -4.77 -2.98
CA LEU A 49 3.84 -4.11 -4.03
C LEU A 49 3.09 -2.87 -4.53
N LEU A 50 3.72 -1.71 -4.40
CA LEU A 50 3.35 -0.50 -5.14
C LEU A 50 3.93 -0.52 -6.56
N SER A 51 3.06 -0.34 -7.54
CA SER A 51 3.43 -0.15 -8.94
C SER A 51 2.69 1.05 -9.53
N TYR A 52 3.17 1.55 -10.66
CA TYR A 52 2.54 2.68 -11.33
C TYR A 52 2.55 2.49 -12.84
N ARG A 53 1.64 3.19 -13.51
CA ARG A 53 1.66 3.35 -14.95
C ARG A 53 1.27 4.77 -15.33
N ARG A 54 1.69 5.20 -16.51
CA ARG A 54 1.20 6.45 -17.11
C ARG A 54 0.11 6.14 -18.13
N LYS A 55 -1.07 6.70 -17.96
CA LYS A 55 -2.21 6.58 -18.86
C LYS A 55 -2.79 7.96 -19.13
N ASP A 56 -2.94 8.32 -20.41
CA ASP A 56 -3.49 9.62 -20.83
C ASP A 56 -2.81 10.84 -20.16
N GLY A 57 -1.49 10.75 -19.95
CA GLY A 57 -0.68 11.78 -19.29
C GLY A 57 -0.81 11.82 -17.76
N GLN A 58 -1.64 10.97 -17.16
CA GLN A 58 -1.81 10.86 -15.71
C GLN A 58 -1.08 9.64 -15.16
N LEU A 59 -0.51 9.76 -13.95
CA LEU A 59 0.03 8.62 -13.22
C LEU A 59 -1.10 7.94 -12.45
N GLU A 60 -1.29 6.65 -12.73
CA GLU A 60 -2.13 5.73 -11.98
C GLU A 60 -1.23 4.80 -11.15
N PHE A 61 -1.68 4.46 -9.96
CA PHE A 61 -0.96 3.63 -8.99
C PHE A 61 -1.76 2.37 -8.71
N LEU A 62 -1.08 1.23 -8.63
CA LEU A 62 -1.65 -0.04 -8.24
C LEU A 62 -0.90 -0.57 -7.03
N ILE A 63 -1.61 -0.73 -5.93
CA ILE A 63 -1.14 -1.43 -4.74
C ILE A 63 -1.62 -2.88 -4.83
N THR A 64 -0.69 -3.80 -4.99
CA THR A 64 -0.96 -5.24 -4.92
C THR A 64 -0.68 -5.72 -3.51
N VAL A 65 -1.62 -6.40 -2.89
CA VAL A 65 -1.41 -7.14 -1.64
C VAL A 65 -1.56 -8.62 -1.94
N PHE A 66 -0.54 -9.40 -1.62
CA PHE A 66 -0.56 -10.83 -1.90
C PHE A 66 -1.31 -11.58 -0.79
N LYS A 67 -2.04 -12.64 -1.13
CA LYS A 67 -2.82 -13.44 -0.16
C LYS A 67 -1.97 -14.16 0.91
N ILE A 68 -0.65 -14.17 0.74
CA ILE A 68 0.33 -14.65 1.72
C ILE A 68 0.53 -13.64 2.87
N ALA A 69 0.22 -12.36 2.65
CA ALA A 69 0.33 -11.33 3.67
C ALA A 69 -0.46 -11.72 4.93
N GLN A 70 0.21 -11.68 6.08
CA GLN A 70 -0.41 -12.05 7.37
C GLN A 70 -1.49 -11.07 7.79
N ASP A 71 -1.28 -9.78 7.52
CA ASP A 71 -2.24 -8.71 7.79
C ASP A 71 -2.41 -7.86 6.52
N PRO A 72 -3.41 -8.19 5.69
CA PRO A 72 -3.62 -7.48 4.43
C PRO A 72 -3.85 -5.98 4.61
N LEU A 73 -4.56 -5.55 5.66
CA LEU A 73 -4.85 -4.14 5.88
C LEU A 73 -3.57 -3.38 6.25
N LEU A 74 -2.75 -3.95 7.14
CA LEU A 74 -1.47 -3.36 7.48
C LEU A 74 -0.55 -3.28 6.25
N THR A 75 -0.49 -4.33 5.43
CA THR A 75 0.28 -4.34 4.18
C THR A 75 -0.23 -3.27 3.20
N LEU A 76 -1.54 -3.13 3.02
CA LEU A 76 -2.12 -2.06 2.20
C LEU A 76 -1.69 -0.67 2.70
N GLY A 77 -1.73 -0.45 4.02
CA GLY A 77 -1.27 0.79 4.63
C GLY A 77 0.22 1.05 4.40
N HIS A 78 1.05 0.02 4.48
CA HIS A 78 2.50 0.11 4.25
C HIS A 78 2.79 0.54 2.80
N GLU A 79 2.21 -0.14 1.81
CA GLU A 79 2.38 0.21 0.39
C GLU A 79 1.82 1.61 0.06
N PHE A 80 0.74 2.01 0.74
CA PHE A 80 0.21 3.37 0.59
C PHE A 80 1.17 4.42 1.18
N ALA A 81 1.90 4.11 2.25
CA ALA A 81 2.89 5.01 2.82
C ALA A 81 4.07 5.25 1.85
N HIS A 82 4.49 4.22 1.10
CA HIS A 82 5.42 4.38 -0.03
C HIS A 82 4.88 5.37 -1.06
N LEU A 83 3.62 5.23 -1.46
CA LEU A 83 2.97 6.13 -2.43
C LEU A 83 2.99 7.59 -1.94
N VAL A 84 2.62 7.83 -0.69
CA VAL A 84 2.62 9.17 -0.09
C VAL A 84 4.02 9.78 -0.14
N GLU A 85 5.05 9.01 0.23
CA GLU A 85 6.42 9.48 0.23
C GLU A 85 6.94 9.74 -1.18
N ASP A 86 6.64 8.88 -2.16
CA ASP A 86 7.06 9.06 -3.54
C ASP A 86 6.39 10.26 -4.21
N LEU A 87 5.11 10.51 -3.92
CA LEU A 87 4.41 11.75 -4.34
C LEU A 87 5.05 12.98 -3.69
N ARG A 88 5.36 12.92 -2.39
CA ARG A 88 6.00 14.01 -1.63
C ARG A 88 7.39 14.35 -2.18
N LEU A 89 8.15 13.35 -2.60
CA LEU A 89 9.51 13.51 -3.13
C LEU A 89 9.55 13.71 -4.66
N GLY A 90 8.41 13.63 -5.36
CA GLY A 90 8.36 13.63 -6.82
C GLY A 90 9.14 12.47 -7.45
N SER A 91 9.29 11.35 -6.74
CA SER A 91 10.23 10.26 -7.04
C SER A 91 9.53 8.98 -7.52
N VAL A 92 8.46 9.13 -8.31
CA VAL A 92 7.65 8.01 -8.79
C VAL A 92 8.44 7.05 -9.71
N ASP A 93 9.56 7.50 -10.30
CA ASP A 93 10.41 6.69 -11.19
C ASP A 93 11.56 5.95 -10.49
N LYS A 94 11.48 5.69 -9.19
CA LYS A 94 12.50 4.90 -8.49
C LYS A 94 12.47 3.44 -8.95
N GLN A 95 13.62 2.92 -9.35
CA GLN A 95 13.80 1.49 -9.53
C GLN A 95 13.67 0.79 -8.17
N LEU A 96 13.03 -0.37 -8.15
CA LEU A 96 13.09 -1.30 -7.02
C LEU A 96 14.56 -1.51 -6.67
N GLY A 97 14.90 -1.22 -5.43
CA GLY A 97 16.24 -1.37 -4.88
C GLY A 97 16.18 -2.18 -3.59
N PRO A 98 17.34 -2.55 -3.02
CA PRO A 98 17.37 -3.24 -1.74
C PRO A 98 16.62 -2.42 -0.67
N PRO A 99 15.79 -3.07 0.16
CA PRO A 99 15.01 -2.38 1.19
C PRO A 99 15.91 -1.68 2.21
N ASP A 100 15.60 -0.41 2.48
CA ASP A 100 16.21 0.41 3.53
C ASP A 100 15.43 0.17 4.83
N ASP A 101 16.02 -0.59 5.77
CA ASP A 101 15.35 -1.03 7.00
C ASP A 101 14.78 0.13 7.83
N ALA A 102 15.48 1.25 7.89
CA ALA A 102 15.00 2.40 8.64
C ALA A 102 13.76 3.01 7.99
N ARG A 103 13.74 3.02 6.65
CA ARG A 103 12.64 3.54 5.86
C ARG A 103 11.43 2.60 5.90
N GLU A 104 11.64 1.29 5.70
CA GLU A 104 10.57 0.29 5.75
C GLU A 104 9.91 0.27 7.14
N LYS A 105 10.70 0.33 8.22
CA LYS A 105 10.16 0.42 9.59
C LYS A 105 9.31 1.67 9.81
N LYS A 106 9.69 2.81 9.23
CA LYS A 106 8.89 4.05 9.32
C LYS A 106 7.54 3.87 8.62
N PHE A 107 7.49 3.13 7.52
CA PHE A 107 6.25 2.82 6.81
C PHE A 107 5.37 1.85 7.60
N ASP A 108 5.95 0.83 8.25
CA ASP A 108 5.21 -0.05 9.16
C ASP A 108 4.56 0.73 10.31
N GLU A 109 5.31 1.63 10.95
CA GLU A 109 4.81 2.47 12.04
C GLU A 109 3.72 3.43 11.56
N GLN A 110 3.82 3.96 10.34
CA GLN A 110 2.80 4.81 9.74
C GLN A 110 1.52 4.03 9.46
N ALA A 111 1.65 2.88 8.80
CA ALA A 111 0.53 1.99 8.49
C ALA A 111 -0.22 1.55 9.75
N GLY A 112 0.50 1.22 10.83
CA GLY A 112 -0.10 0.87 12.12
C GLY A 112 -0.90 2.01 12.74
N ARG A 113 -0.41 3.26 12.67
CA ARG A 113 -1.15 4.44 13.14
C ARG A 113 -2.40 4.69 12.31
N ASP A 114 -2.30 4.56 10.99
CA ASP A 114 -3.43 4.78 10.08
C ASP A 114 -4.52 3.74 10.28
N LEU A 115 -4.14 2.48 10.46
CA LEU A 115 -5.07 1.39 10.74
C LEU A 115 -5.77 1.57 12.09
N LEU A 116 -5.04 2.01 13.12
CA LEU A 116 -5.62 2.34 14.43
C LEU A 116 -6.65 3.46 14.31
N GLU A 117 -6.33 4.53 13.59
CA GLU A 117 -7.23 5.67 13.38
C GLU A 117 -8.49 5.27 12.60
N PHE A 118 -8.33 4.48 11.53
CA PHE A 118 -9.44 3.90 10.78
C PHE A 118 -10.37 3.07 11.69
N GLY A 119 -9.79 2.20 12.53
CA GLY A 119 -10.55 1.38 13.47
C GLY A 119 -11.22 2.17 14.60
N ILE A 120 -10.73 3.36 14.96
CA ILE A 120 -11.40 4.26 15.89
C ILE A 120 -12.58 4.94 15.20
N GLY A 121 -12.39 5.47 13.98
CA GLY A 121 -13.46 6.13 13.22
C GLY A 121 -14.66 5.23 12.93
N ASN A 122 -14.42 3.94 12.65
CA ASN A 122 -15.50 2.96 12.44
C ASN A 122 -16.28 2.62 13.72
N ARG A 123 -15.68 2.75 14.91
CA ARG A 123 -16.35 2.47 16.20
C ARG A 123 -17.23 3.63 16.69
N THR A 124 -17.04 4.84 16.17
CA THR A 124 -17.82 6.02 16.55
C THR A 124 -18.96 6.34 15.57
N GLY A 125 -19.16 5.50 14.54
CA GLY A 125 -20.15 5.68 13.47
C GLY A 125 -21.37 4.75 13.54
N GLU A 126 -21.58 4.02 14.64
CA GLU A 126 -22.81 3.27 14.95
C GLU A 126 -23.71 4.04 15.93
#